data_AF-A0A1S1X8J9-F1
#
_entry.id   AF-A0A1S1X8J9-F1
#
_cell.length_a   1.000
_cell.length_b   1.000
_cell.length_c   1.000
_cell.angle_alpha   90.00
_cell.angle_beta   90.00
_cell.angle_gamma   90.00
#
_symmetry.space_group_name_H-M   'P 1'
#
loop_
_entity.id
_entity.type
_entity.pdbx_description
1 polymer ?
#
loop_
_entity_poly.entity_id
_entity_poly.type
_entity_poly.pdbx_seq_one_letter_code
_entity_poly.pdbx_strand_id
1 'polypeptide(L)'
;MSWVYHNIVRPAQPTSFAFIDHDMIPVAPNKRLVELVDQPVYGLPNHSDWGWHLWAGYCAFRFDFVERRKLNFLYDFANGLDTGGRNWRPVYRELDADRLRMARHRIREVTDPVSGHPFRIQVVDDCWYHIGSISYNNGFESQFELCQHIAAALAEGKPWAELCPPEN
;
A
#
# COMPACT_ATOMS: atom_id res chain seq x y z
N MET A 1 -4.62 7.52 10.74
CA MET A 1 -4.22 6.15 11.16
C MET A 1 -4.09 5.97 12.68
N SER A 2 -3.25 6.71 13.42
CA SER A 2 -3.09 6.50 14.88
C SER A 2 -4.42 6.56 15.65
N TRP A 3 -5.29 7.53 15.33
CA TRP A 3 -6.63 7.61 15.91
C TRP A 3 -7.46 6.35 15.62
N VAL A 4 -7.47 5.88 14.36
CA VAL A 4 -8.18 4.66 13.94
C VAL A 4 -7.66 3.43 14.70
N TYR A 5 -6.34 3.31 14.86
CA TYR A 5 -5.76 2.22 15.64
C TYR A 5 -6.28 2.23 17.09
N HIS A 6 -6.24 3.39 17.75
CA HIS A 6 -6.64 3.48 19.16
C HIS A 6 -8.15 3.36 19.41
N ASN A 7 -8.98 3.84 18.48
CA ASN A 7 -10.42 3.96 18.70
C ASN A 7 -11.26 2.92 17.95
N ILE A 8 -10.70 2.25 16.95
CA ILE A 8 -11.41 1.24 16.15
C ILE A 8 -10.71 -0.11 16.27
N VAL A 9 -9.44 -0.20 15.87
CA VAL A 9 -8.72 -1.49 15.81
C VAL A 9 -8.53 -2.09 17.20
N ARG A 10 -8.02 -1.31 18.17
CA ARG A 10 -7.77 -1.81 19.53
C ARG A 10 -9.03 -2.29 20.25
N PRO A 11 -10.17 -1.56 20.23
CA PRO A 11 -11.41 -2.08 20.79
C PRO A 11 -11.96 -3.31 20.08
N ALA A 12 -11.83 -3.39 18.74
CA ALA A 12 -12.37 -4.49 17.95
C ALA A 12 -11.55 -5.79 18.05
N GLN A 13 -10.25 -5.70 18.37
CA GLN A 13 -9.33 -6.84 18.51
C GLN A 13 -9.42 -7.85 17.34
N PRO A 14 -9.28 -7.41 16.08
CA PRO A 14 -9.34 -8.32 14.95
C PRO A 14 -8.14 -9.28 14.94
N THR A 15 -8.17 -10.37 14.18
CA THR A 15 -6.97 -11.22 14.02
C THR A 15 -5.81 -10.47 13.36
N SER A 16 -6.13 -9.69 12.32
CA SER A 16 -5.22 -8.82 11.59
C SER A 16 -5.95 -7.54 11.16
N PHE A 17 -5.20 -6.49 10.86
CA PHE A 17 -5.75 -5.27 10.28
C PHE A 17 -4.76 -4.66 9.29
N ALA A 18 -5.28 -3.87 8.36
CA ALA A 18 -4.49 -3.17 7.37
C ALA A 18 -4.89 -1.69 7.29
N PHE A 19 -3.92 -0.87 6.91
CA PHE A 19 -4.13 0.48 6.43
C PHE A 19 -3.76 0.53 4.95
N ILE A 20 -4.67 1.11 4.19
CA ILE A 20 -4.58 1.29 2.75
C ILE A 20 -4.89 2.76 2.50
N ASP A 21 -4.06 3.44 1.73
CA ASP A 21 -4.30 4.84 1.39
C ASP A 21 -5.53 4.99 0.50
N HIS A 22 -6.15 6.16 0.54
CA HIS A 22 -7.40 6.44 -0.17
C HIS A 22 -7.27 6.48 -1.69
N ASP A 23 -6.05 6.64 -2.19
CA ASP A 23 -5.69 6.69 -3.61
C ASP A 23 -5.11 5.37 -4.13
N MET A 24 -5.33 4.28 -3.38
CA MET A 24 -5.04 2.91 -3.78
C MET A 24 -6.30 2.26 -4.35
N ILE A 25 -6.31 2.04 -5.66
CA ILE A 25 -7.44 1.44 -6.39
C ILE A 25 -7.17 -0.05 -6.61
N PRO A 26 -8.05 -0.96 -6.14
CA PRO A 26 -7.89 -2.39 -6.40
C PRO A 26 -8.22 -2.68 -7.87
N VAL A 27 -7.26 -3.25 -8.59
CA VAL A 27 -7.38 -3.61 -10.02
C VAL A 27 -7.38 -5.12 -10.24
N ALA A 28 -7.02 -5.90 -9.21
CA ALA A 28 -7.14 -7.35 -9.19
C ALA A 28 -7.34 -7.87 -7.75
N PRO A 29 -7.84 -9.11 -7.54
CA PRO A 29 -7.97 -9.68 -6.21
C PRO A 29 -6.63 -9.80 -5.46
N ASN A 30 -6.61 -9.47 -4.16
CA ASN A 30 -5.43 -9.60 -3.30
C ASN A 30 -5.80 -10.20 -1.93
N LYS A 31 -5.15 -11.31 -1.56
CA LYS A 31 -5.29 -11.95 -0.23
C LYS A 31 -4.13 -11.64 0.73
N ARG A 32 -3.00 -11.15 0.23
CA ARG A 32 -1.73 -10.98 0.96
C ARG A 32 -1.81 -9.95 2.08
N LEU A 33 -2.63 -8.90 1.92
CA LEU A 33 -2.82 -7.85 2.93
C LEU A 33 -3.63 -8.29 4.16
N VAL A 34 -4.41 -9.37 4.06
CA VAL A 34 -5.36 -9.77 5.11
C VAL A 34 -4.98 -11.08 5.80
N GLU A 35 -4.31 -11.99 5.08
CA GLU A 35 -3.92 -13.31 5.59
C GLU A 35 -2.46 -13.33 6.09
N LEU A 36 -2.21 -12.72 7.25
CA LEU A 36 -0.89 -12.69 7.89
C LEU A 36 -0.56 -13.96 8.70
N VAL A 37 -0.86 -15.15 8.16
CA VAL A 37 -0.76 -16.40 8.95
C VAL A 37 0.67 -16.66 9.42
N ASP A 38 1.67 -16.46 8.56
CA ASP A 38 3.07 -16.84 8.86
C ASP A 38 4.01 -15.67 9.18
N GLN A 39 3.51 -14.42 9.26
CA GLN A 39 4.38 -13.27 9.54
C GLN A 39 3.66 -12.16 10.33
N PRO A 40 4.37 -11.40 11.17
CA PRO A 40 3.77 -10.40 12.05
C PRO A 40 3.26 -9.14 11.32
N VAL A 41 3.89 -8.80 10.20
CA VAL A 41 3.61 -7.58 9.42
C VAL A 41 3.77 -7.87 7.93
N TYR A 42 3.05 -7.16 7.07
CA TYR A 42 3.22 -7.20 5.61
C TYR A 42 2.88 -5.84 5.02
N GLY A 43 3.57 -5.40 3.98
CA GLY A 43 3.31 -4.11 3.36
C GLY A 43 4.44 -3.66 2.46
N LEU A 44 4.34 -2.44 1.95
CA LEU A 44 5.37 -1.86 1.10
C LEU A 44 6.51 -1.31 1.99
N PRO A 45 7.74 -1.84 1.90
CA PRO A 45 8.83 -1.37 2.73
C PRO A 45 9.34 0.00 2.23
N ASN A 46 9.72 0.83 3.19
CA ASN A 46 10.39 2.10 2.98
C ASN A 46 11.69 2.09 3.81
N HIS A 47 12.79 2.52 3.19
CA HIS A 47 14.14 2.39 3.73
C HIS A 47 14.74 3.76 4.01
N SER A 48 15.48 3.84 5.12
CA SER A 48 16.44 4.91 5.40
C SER A 48 17.85 4.31 5.48
N ASP A 49 18.86 5.15 5.71
CA ASP A 49 20.26 4.73 5.79
C ASP A 49 20.55 3.70 6.89
N TRP A 50 19.70 3.61 7.92
CA TRP A 50 19.96 2.82 9.12
C TRP A 50 18.77 1.93 9.52
N GLY A 51 17.63 2.05 8.86
CA GLY A 51 16.40 1.39 9.27
C GLY A 51 15.41 1.22 8.13
N TRP A 52 14.33 0.52 8.43
CA TRP A 52 13.25 0.27 7.51
C TRP A 52 11.91 0.31 8.25
N HIS A 53 10.86 0.67 7.54
CA HIS A 53 9.50 0.63 8.06
C HIS A 53 8.54 0.29 6.93
N LEU A 54 7.32 -0.13 7.25
CA LEU A 54 6.29 -0.23 6.23
C LEU A 54 5.69 1.16 5.97
N TRP A 55 5.47 1.47 4.69
CA TRP A 55 4.74 2.66 4.27
C TRP A 55 3.33 2.62 4.84
N ALA A 56 2.95 3.72 5.49
CA ALA A 56 1.67 3.87 6.15
C ALA A 56 0.46 3.66 5.23
N GLY A 57 0.57 4.01 3.94
CA GLY A 57 -0.48 3.83 2.95
C GLY A 57 -0.65 2.39 2.43
N TYR A 58 0.23 1.46 2.82
CA TYR A 58 0.09 0.05 2.45
C TYR A 58 0.80 -0.85 3.47
N CYS A 59 0.16 -1.08 4.61
CA CYS A 59 0.70 -1.91 5.67
C CYS A 59 -0.37 -2.69 6.44
N ALA A 60 0.00 -3.88 6.88
CA ALA A 60 -0.85 -4.79 7.63
C ALA A 60 -0.09 -5.38 8.82
N PHE A 61 -0.82 -5.67 9.89
CA PHE A 61 -0.29 -6.16 11.16
C PHE A 61 -1.17 -7.27 11.71
N ARG A 62 -0.54 -8.31 12.27
CA ARG A 62 -1.22 -9.22 13.20
C ARG A 62 -1.50 -8.50 14.50
N PHE A 63 -2.74 -8.57 14.97
CA PHE A 63 -3.12 -7.82 16.17
C PHE A 63 -2.45 -8.36 17.43
N ASP A 64 -2.38 -9.69 17.58
CA ASP A 64 -1.73 -10.35 18.72
C ASP A 64 -0.24 -9.96 18.84
N PHE A 65 0.41 -9.69 17.71
CA PHE A 65 1.76 -9.16 17.68
C PHE A 65 1.81 -7.71 18.15
N VAL A 66 0.87 -6.84 17.80
CA VAL A 66 0.99 -5.39 18.10
C VAL A 66 0.17 -4.88 19.29
N GLU A 67 -0.73 -5.68 19.87
CA GLU A 67 -1.69 -5.24 20.89
C GLU A 67 -1.05 -4.56 22.13
N ARG A 68 0.15 -5.02 22.53
CA ARG A 68 0.90 -4.51 23.69
C ARG A 68 1.95 -3.47 23.31
N ARG A 69 2.09 -3.16 22.01
CA ARG A 69 3.07 -2.22 21.47
C ARG A 69 2.44 -0.83 21.33
N LYS A 70 3.21 0.21 21.63
CA LYS A 70 2.77 1.61 21.51
C LYS A 70 2.88 2.09 20.07
N LEU A 71 1.97 1.63 19.21
CA LEU A 71 1.97 2.05 17.81
C LEU A 71 1.73 3.55 17.66
N ASN A 72 2.47 4.17 16.75
CA ASN A 72 2.36 5.55 16.35
C ASN A 72 2.66 5.67 14.85
N PHE A 73 1.63 6.01 14.06
CA PHE A 73 1.73 6.12 12.61
C PHE A 73 2.18 7.50 12.11
N LEU A 74 2.71 8.37 12.99
CA LEU A 74 3.37 9.59 12.57
C LEU A 74 4.76 9.31 11.97
N TYR A 75 5.28 10.29 11.25
CA TYR A 75 6.65 10.28 10.72
C TYR A 75 7.72 10.39 11.81
N ASP A 76 8.95 9.99 11.46
CA ASP A 76 10.16 10.22 12.24
C ASP A 76 11.27 10.81 11.35
N PHE A 77 10.98 11.98 10.76
CA PHE A 77 11.88 12.68 9.84
C PHE A 77 13.24 13.02 10.44
N ALA A 78 13.31 13.24 11.76
CA ALA A 78 14.58 13.49 12.45
C ALA A 78 15.56 12.32 12.31
N ASN A 79 15.03 11.11 12.07
CA ASN A 79 15.82 9.92 11.79
C ASN A 79 15.58 9.40 10.35
N GLY A 80 15.09 10.24 9.43
CA GLY A 80 14.93 9.88 8.02
C GLY A 80 13.84 8.84 7.72
N LEU A 81 12.87 8.64 8.63
CA LEU A 81 11.75 7.74 8.39
C LEU A 81 10.47 8.56 8.13
N ASP A 82 9.74 8.20 7.07
CA ASP A 82 8.48 8.84 6.69
C ASP A 82 7.32 8.36 7.60
N THR A 83 6.08 8.68 7.22
CA THR A 83 4.84 8.35 7.90
C THR A 83 4.77 6.84 8.18
N GLY A 84 4.56 6.50 9.46
CA GLY A 84 4.69 5.12 9.96
C GLY A 84 6.05 4.82 10.60
N GLY A 85 7.05 5.69 10.40
CA GLY A 85 8.42 5.56 10.90
C GLY A 85 8.56 5.46 12.42
N ARG A 86 7.67 6.11 13.19
CA ARG A 86 7.70 5.99 14.67
C ARG A 86 7.39 4.58 15.18
N ASN A 87 6.91 3.69 14.32
CA ASN A 87 6.78 2.27 14.65
C ASN A 87 8.11 1.49 14.58
N TRP A 88 9.21 2.10 14.14
CA TRP A 88 10.52 1.41 14.07
C TRP A 88 10.94 0.81 15.40
N ARG A 89 10.94 1.61 16.48
CA ARG A 89 11.34 1.13 17.81
C ARG A 89 10.44 0.01 18.35
N PRO A 90 9.09 0.16 18.38
CA PRO A 90 8.21 -0.86 18.97
C PRO A 90 7.93 -2.06 18.06
N VAL A 91 8.18 -1.98 16.75
CA VAL A 91 7.83 -3.02 15.77
C VAL A 91 9.04 -3.46 14.97
N TYR A 92 9.56 -2.60 14.10
CA TYR A 92 10.45 -3.04 13.01
C TYR A 92 11.87 -3.39 13.45
N ARG A 93 12.39 -2.78 14.53
CA ARG A 93 13.73 -3.07 15.08
C ARG A 93 13.91 -4.54 15.50
N GLU A 94 12.83 -5.20 15.90
CA GLU A 94 12.84 -6.60 16.36
C GLU A 94 12.71 -7.61 15.22
N LEU A 95 12.51 -7.13 13.99
CA LEU A 95 12.21 -7.93 12.82
C LEU A 95 13.38 -7.92 11.84
N ASP A 96 13.75 -9.12 11.39
CA ASP A 96 14.69 -9.30 10.28
C ASP A 96 13.93 -9.13 8.96
N ALA A 97 14.18 -8.02 8.25
CA ALA A 97 13.48 -7.68 7.01
C ALA A 97 13.69 -8.73 5.93
N ASP A 98 14.87 -9.36 5.88
CA ASP A 98 15.23 -10.33 4.83
C ASP A 98 14.49 -11.66 4.97
N ARG A 99 13.89 -11.91 6.14
CA ARG A 99 13.06 -13.09 6.43
C ARG A 99 11.58 -12.84 6.21
N LEU A 100 11.17 -11.60 5.96
CA LEU A 100 9.78 -11.23 5.78
C LEU A 100 9.44 -11.18 4.29
N ARG A 101 8.24 -11.65 3.94
CA ARG A 101 7.68 -11.35 2.61
C ARG A 101 7.23 -9.90 2.64
N MET A 102 7.70 -9.10 1.69
CA MET A 102 7.34 -7.70 1.57
C MET A 102 6.56 -7.46 0.28
N ALA A 103 5.63 -6.52 0.32
CA ALA A 103 4.96 -6.06 -0.88
C ALA A 103 5.97 -5.39 -1.80
N ARG A 104 5.69 -5.44 -3.09
CA ARG A 104 6.53 -4.81 -4.12
C ARG A 104 5.73 -3.75 -4.83
N HIS A 105 6.41 -2.69 -5.25
CA HIS A 105 5.84 -1.72 -6.18
C HIS A 105 6.67 -1.67 -7.47
N ARG A 106 6.00 -1.30 -8.56
CA ARG A 106 6.59 -1.13 -9.89
C ARG A 106 5.94 0.07 -10.56
N ILE A 107 6.71 0.75 -11.41
CA ILE A 107 6.12 1.69 -12.37
C ILE A 107 5.80 0.89 -13.63
N ARG A 108 4.54 0.92 -14.06
CA ARG A 108 4.02 0.17 -15.20
C ARG A 108 3.42 1.13 -16.21
N GLU A 109 3.50 0.78 -17.49
CA GLU A 109 2.76 1.46 -18.53
C GLU A 109 1.37 0.84 -18.67
N VAL A 110 0.35 1.68 -18.72
CA VAL A 110 -1.04 1.30 -18.98
C VAL A 110 -1.56 2.15 -20.11
N THR A 111 -2.22 1.52 -21.07
CA THR A 111 -2.92 2.23 -22.13
C THR A 111 -4.34 2.51 -21.67
N ASP A 112 -4.74 3.78 -21.70
CA ASP A 112 -6.13 4.16 -21.45
C ASP A 112 -7.03 3.44 -22.48
N PRO A 113 -8.00 2.62 -22.04
CA PRO A 113 -8.84 1.85 -22.97
C PRO A 113 -9.76 2.73 -23.84
N VAL A 114 -9.94 4.01 -23.49
CA VAL A 114 -10.78 4.94 -24.25
C VAL A 114 -9.94 5.84 -25.15
N SER A 115 -8.97 6.57 -24.59
CA SER A 115 -8.16 7.53 -25.38
C SER A 115 -7.01 6.89 -26.15
N GLY A 116 -6.58 5.67 -25.77
CA GLY A 116 -5.38 5.03 -26.30
C GLY A 116 -4.06 5.67 -25.83
N HIS A 117 -4.12 6.66 -24.94
CA HIS A 117 -2.92 7.32 -24.42
C HIS A 117 -2.18 6.43 -23.41
N PRO A 118 -0.84 6.32 -23.47
CA PRO A 118 -0.07 5.59 -22.46
C PRO A 118 0.14 6.43 -21.19
N PHE A 119 -0.07 5.81 -20.03
CA PHE A 119 0.20 6.38 -18.72
C PHE A 119 1.20 5.52 -17.97
N ARG A 120 2.10 6.18 -17.23
CA ARG A 120 2.99 5.52 -16.27
C ARG A 120 2.35 5.57 -14.90
N ILE A 121 1.95 4.42 -14.38
CA ILE A 121 1.29 4.28 -13.08
C ILE A 121 2.16 3.50 -12.10
N GLN A 122 1.97 3.71 -10.81
CA GLN A 122 2.55 2.85 -9.79
C GLN A 122 1.58 1.71 -9.47
N VAL A 123 2.07 0.47 -9.53
CA VAL A 123 1.32 -0.72 -9.13
C VAL A 123 1.98 -1.37 -7.92
N VAL A 124 1.21 -1.64 -6.87
CA VAL A 124 1.64 -2.37 -5.66
C VAL A 124 1.04 -3.77 -5.66
N ASP A 125 1.87 -4.78 -5.41
CA ASP A 125 1.51 -6.20 -5.40
C ASP A 125 0.80 -6.69 -6.67
N ASP A 126 1.07 -6.04 -7.81
CA ASP A 126 0.47 -6.32 -9.12
C ASP A 126 -1.05 -6.17 -9.19
N CYS A 127 -1.69 -5.66 -8.14
CA CYS A 127 -3.14 -5.67 -7.98
C CYS A 127 -3.71 -4.37 -7.38
N TRP A 128 -2.85 -3.42 -7.01
CA TRP A 128 -3.26 -2.10 -6.54
C TRP A 128 -2.63 -1.02 -7.40
N TYR A 129 -3.44 -0.21 -8.07
CA TYR A 129 -3.00 1.02 -8.72
C TYR A 129 -2.95 2.14 -7.67
N HIS A 130 -1.75 2.67 -7.42
CA HIS A 130 -1.54 3.87 -6.63
C HIS A 130 -1.53 5.10 -7.56
N ILE A 131 -2.51 5.99 -7.39
CA ILE A 131 -2.63 7.21 -8.21
C ILE A 131 -1.43 8.12 -7.96
N GLY A 132 -1.13 8.42 -6.70
CA GLY A 132 0.01 9.23 -6.29
C GLY A 132 0.00 10.67 -6.81
N SER A 133 0.75 11.56 -6.16
CA SER A 133 1.04 12.94 -6.65
C SER A 133 -0.16 13.81 -7.05
N ILE A 134 -1.37 13.49 -6.58
CA ILE A 134 -2.61 14.24 -6.82
C ILE A 134 -2.47 15.73 -6.42
N SER A 135 -1.64 16.01 -5.41
CA SER A 135 -1.45 17.35 -4.85
C SER A 135 -0.39 18.22 -5.53
N TYR A 136 0.41 17.69 -6.46
CA TYR A 136 1.60 18.40 -6.98
C TYR A 136 1.54 18.82 -8.46
N ASN A 137 0.65 18.23 -9.28
CA ASN A 137 0.60 18.48 -10.72
C ASN A 137 -0.82 18.77 -11.24
N ASN A 138 -0.95 19.59 -12.29
CA ASN A 138 -2.21 19.83 -13.04
C ASN A 138 -2.76 18.58 -13.78
N GLY A 139 -2.21 17.38 -13.53
CA GLY A 139 -2.61 16.13 -14.17
C GLY A 139 -3.79 15.43 -13.52
N PHE A 140 -4.41 16.01 -12.49
CA PHE A 140 -5.49 15.37 -11.73
C PHE A 140 -6.66 14.94 -12.63
N GLU A 141 -7.09 15.80 -13.57
CA GLU A 141 -8.16 15.46 -14.51
C GLU A 141 -7.80 14.23 -15.36
N SER A 142 -6.59 14.19 -15.92
CA SER A 142 -6.15 13.04 -16.73
C SER A 142 -6.02 11.73 -15.94
N GLN A 143 -5.58 11.78 -14.67
CA GLN A 143 -5.50 10.60 -13.81
C GLN A 143 -6.89 10.15 -13.34
N PHE A 144 -7.78 11.10 -13.09
CA PHE A 144 -9.16 10.83 -12.73
C PHE A 144 -9.91 10.15 -13.89
N GLU A 145 -9.80 10.69 -15.11
CA GLU A 145 -10.36 10.08 -16.32
C GLU A 145 -9.80 8.69 -16.55
N LEU A 146 -8.48 8.52 -16.46
CA LEU A 146 -7.85 7.20 -16.55
C LEU A 146 -8.44 6.20 -15.54
N CYS A 147 -8.55 6.60 -14.27
CA CYS A 147 -9.15 5.76 -13.23
C CYS A 147 -10.59 5.38 -13.57
N GLN A 148 -11.41 6.31 -14.07
CA GLN A 148 -12.78 6.03 -14.49
C GLN A 148 -12.83 5.05 -15.68
N HIS A 149 -11.99 5.26 -16.69
CA HIS A 149 -11.93 4.39 -17.86
C HIS A 149 -11.45 2.97 -17.52
N ILE A 150 -10.43 2.83 -16.67
CA ILE A 150 -9.97 1.53 -16.16
C ILE A 150 -11.09 0.86 -15.38
N ALA A 151 -11.75 1.58 -14.45
CA ALA A 151 -12.82 1.01 -13.64
C ALA A 151 -13.99 0.51 -14.49
N ALA A 152 -14.40 1.29 -15.50
CA ALA A 152 -15.44 0.89 -16.45
C ALA A 152 -15.04 -0.37 -17.22
N ALA A 153 -13.83 -0.41 -17.77
CA ALA A 153 -13.34 -1.58 -18.50
C ALA A 153 -13.28 -2.85 -17.63
N LEU A 154 -12.82 -2.74 -16.39
CA LEU A 154 -12.80 -3.86 -15.44
C LEU A 154 -14.24 -4.33 -15.10
N ALA A 155 -15.18 -3.40 -14.95
CA ALA A 155 -16.60 -3.72 -14.69
C ALA A 155 -17.27 -4.44 -15.88
N GLU A 156 -16.83 -4.16 -17.11
CA GLU A 156 -17.24 -4.87 -18.33
C GLU A 156 -16.57 -6.24 -18.50
N GLY A 157 -15.70 -6.63 -17.56
CA GLY A 157 -15.02 -7.93 -17.54
C GLY A 157 -13.70 -7.97 -18.30
N LYS A 158 -13.17 -6.80 -18.72
CA LYS A 158 -11.83 -6.73 -19.32
C LYS A 158 -10.78 -7.14 -18.28
N PRO A 159 -9.89 -8.11 -18.57
CA PRO A 159 -8.86 -8.52 -17.63
C PRO A 159 -7.85 -7.41 -17.36
N TRP A 160 -7.42 -7.25 -16.10
CA TRP A 160 -6.35 -6.32 -15.74
C TRP A 160 -5.07 -6.56 -16.54
N ALA A 161 -4.72 -7.83 -16.81
CA ALA A 161 -3.57 -8.21 -17.62
C ALA A 161 -3.63 -7.73 -19.07
N GLU A 162 -4.79 -7.34 -19.59
CA GLU A 162 -4.89 -6.73 -20.93
C GLU A 162 -4.63 -5.21 -20.88
N LEU A 163 -5.06 -4.55 -19.80
CA LEU A 163 -4.86 -3.11 -19.58
C LEU A 163 -3.43 -2.80 -19.10
N CYS A 164 -2.87 -3.69 -18.27
CA CYS A 164 -1.54 -3.62 -17.70
C CYS A 164 -0.84 -4.98 -17.88
N PRO A 165 -0.29 -5.26 -19.08
CA PRO A 165 0.36 -6.52 -19.40
C PRO A 165 1.47 -6.87 -18.40
N PRO A 166 1.53 -8.13 -17.89
CA PRO A 166 2.63 -8.58 -17.03
C PRO A 166 3.97 -8.43 -17.77
N GLU A 167 5.05 -8.21 -17.02
CA GLU A 167 6.39 -8.25 -17.62
C GLU A 167 6.71 -9.67 -18.11
N ASN A 168 7.35 -9.76 -19.28
CA ASN A 168 7.87 -11.01 -19.84
C ASN A 168 9.03 -11.58 -19.03
#